data_AF-A0A7I4Z542-F1
#
_entry.id   AF-A0A7I4Z542-F1
#
_cell.length_a   1.000
_cell.length_b   1.000
_cell.length_c   1.000
_cell.angle_alpha   90.00
_cell.angle_beta   90.00
_cell.angle_gamma   90.00
#
_symmetry.space_group_name_H-M   'P 1'
#
loop_
_entity.id
_entity.type
_entity.pdbx_description
1 polymer ?
#
loop_
_entity_poly.entity_id
_entity_poly.type
_entity_poly.pdbx_seq_one_letter_code
_entity_poly.pdbx_strand_id
1 'polypeptide(L)'
;MVVSGHCTLLLILVVCMFLFMINFNSTLVPSTSRDPPFKSNKTVRTRRFYVTSNTAPAVTAAFEDWRQCVIKQLGKKKSDPKLWIKFGAIVVECTASTELSRIVITPIRNKDEIKRYIYSSDTTHPAVVITLGVGEDIIAEKLLKKTLPLGSKFFGADPVWEKNADLFAQVGKFFPIAVGKETGYIAADILTKGRYQSSNVMTIDLVTFLTKMVNESMIDLILMDNEGAEYDIVQLLTVDKVFDKHGIVVCQVNAEFHPPRNGQSYIDYLKIMLDTIKAGRFAPIFVLNEKNTWQRAFFVNYSSHRCRRKYLDHFFRKTSNTSRYYS
;
A
#
# COMPACT_ATOMS: atom_id res chain seq x y z
N MET A 1 40.32 4.73 -41.10
CA MET A 1 40.72 3.39 -40.59
C MET A 1 41.36 3.64 -39.24
N VAL A 2 40.95 3.13 -38.08
CA VAL A 2 40.12 2.00 -37.66
C VAL A 2 39.49 2.38 -36.32
N VAL A 3 38.16 2.41 -36.20
CA VAL A 3 37.47 2.31 -34.90
C VAL A 3 36.12 1.65 -35.17
N SER A 4 35.99 0.34 -34.90
CA SER A 4 34.73 -0.36 -34.60
C SER A 4 34.96 -1.86 -34.75
N GLY A 5 35.03 -2.57 -33.64
CA GLY A 5 35.16 -4.03 -33.63
C GLY A 5 35.13 -4.63 -32.24
N HIS A 6 35.52 -3.85 -31.22
CA HIS A 6 35.55 -4.33 -29.83
C HIS A 6 34.23 -4.11 -29.08
N CYS A 7 33.41 -3.13 -29.45
CA CYS A 7 32.13 -2.85 -28.76
C CYS A 7 31.02 -3.86 -29.15
N THR A 8 31.03 -4.32 -30.41
CA THR A 8 30.03 -5.27 -30.93
C THR A 8 30.22 -6.68 -30.37
N LEU A 9 31.47 -7.10 -30.11
CA LEU A 9 31.77 -8.43 -29.60
C LEU A 9 31.38 -8.59 -28.11
N LEU A 10 31.52 -7.51 -27.33
CA LEU A 10 31.13 -7.50 -25.92
C LEU A 10 29.61 -7.58 -25.76
N LEU A 11 28.85 -6.91 -26.63
CA LEU A 11 27.39 -6.93 -26.62
C LEU A 11 26.84 -8.33 -26.98
N ILE A 12 27.45 -9.01 -27.95
CA ILE A 12 27.07 -10.37 -28.36
C ILE A 12 27.34 -11.38 -27.23
N LEU A 13 28.48 -11.27 -26.54
CA LEU A 13 28.83 -12.15 -25.42
C LEU A 13 27.89 -12.00 -24.22
N VAL A 14 27.46 -10.78 -23.89
CA VAL A 14 26.49 -10.54 -22.80
C VAL A 14 25.10 -11.07 -23.14
N VAL A 15 24.64 -10.91 -24.37
CA VAL A 15 23.35 -11.46 -24.83
C VAL A 15 23.38 -13.00 -24.88
N CYS A 16 24.49 -13.61 -25.30
CA CYS A 16 24.65 -15.06 -25.30
C CYS A 16 24.69 -15.66 -23.88
N MET A 17 25.33 -14.99 -22.90
CA MET A 17 25.32 -15.47 -21.50
C MET A 17 23.92 -15.37 -20.87
N PHE A 18 23.14 -14.33 -21.20
CA PHE A 18 21.76 -14.23 -20.73
C PHE A 18 20.84 -15.31 -21.33
N LEU A 19 21.02 -15.68 -22.59
CA LEU A 19 20.25 -16.74 -23.24
C LEU A 19 20.61 -18.15 -22.73
N PHE A 20 21.85 -18.37 -22.29
CA PHE A 20 22.27 -19.64 -21.69
C PHE A 20 21.70 -19.85 -20.28
N MET A 21 21.55 -18.77 -19.49
CA MET A 21 20.99 -18.82 -18.13
C MET A 21 19.47 -19.02 -18.10
N ILE A 22 18.75 -18.73 -19.20
CA ILE A 22 17.29 -18.90 -19.31
C ILE A 22 16.91 -20.35 -19.69
N ASN A 23 17.83 -21.12 -20.29
CA ASN A 23 17.56 -22.49 -20.77
C ASN A 23 17.93 -23.62 -19.80
N PHE A 24 18.43 -23.31 -18.60
CA PHE A 24 18.79 -24.28 -17.56
C PHE A 24 17.96 -24.08 -16.28
N ASN A 25 16.63 -24.20 -16.36
CA ASN A 25 15.87 -24.52 -15.14
C ASN A 25 14.54 -25.24 -15.39
N SER A 26 14.38 -25.88 -16.54
CA SER A 26 13.22 -26.69 -16.85
C SER A 26 13.68 -28.12 -17.10
N THR A 27 13.65 -28.93 -16.03
CA THR A 27 13.28 -30.35 -15.97
C THR A 27 14.08 -31.11 -14.92
N LEU A 28 13.38 -32.08 -14.29
CA LEU A 28 13.84 -33.14 -13.38
C LEU A 28 13.83 -32.75 -11.90
N VAL A 29 12.74 -33.09 -11.20
CA VAL A 29 12.72 -34.17 -10.18
C VAL A 29 11.26 -34.65 -9.95
N PRO A 30 11.03 -35.96 -9.74
CA PRO A 30 9.76 -36.66 -10.02
C PRO A 30 8.76 -36.70 -8.85
N SER A 31 7.51 -36.95 -9.22
CA SER A 31 6.40 -37.32 -8.34
C SER A 31 6.52 -38.77 -7.85
N THR A 32 6.66 -38.99 -6.54
CA THR A 32 6.13 -40.17 -5.81
C THR A 32 6.30 -39.97 -4.31
N SER A 33 5.22 -40.00 -3.52
CA SER A 33 4.96 -41.08 -2.54
C SER A 33 3.87 -40.70 -1.53
N ARG A 34 2.82 -41.51 -1.58
CA ARG A 34 1.72 -41.78 -0.64
C ARG A 34 2.00 -41.46 0.84
N ASP A 35 1.06 -40.75 1.47
CA ASP A 35 0.98 -40.56 2.92
C ASP A 35 0.75 -41.90 3.66
N PRO A 36 1.47 -42.16 4.78
CA PRO A 36 1.11 -43.23 5.71
C PRO A 36 0.01 -42.76 6.69
N PRO A 37 -0.81 -43.68 7.23
CA PRO A 37 -1.98 -43.32 8.02
C PRO A 37 -1.58 -42.84 9.44
N PHE A 38 -2.11 -41.68 9.81
CA PHE A 38 -1.97 -41.10 11.14
C PHE A 38 -2.72 -41.93 12.19
N LYS A 39 -1.97 -42.60 13.08
CA LYS A 39 -2.52 -43.31 14.25
C LYS A 39 -2.96 -42.30 15.30
N SER A 40 -4.23 -42.39 15.72
CA SER A 40 -4.79 -41.61 16.82
C SER A 40 -4.20 -42.04 18.17
N ASN A 41 -3.61 -41.11 18.92
CA ASN A 41 -3.39 -41.27 20.36
C ASN A 41 -4.08 -40.16 21.15
N LYS A 42 -4.66 -40.56 22.27
CA LYS A 42 -5.63 -39.83 23.10
C LYS A 42 -4.97 -38.72 23.94
N THR A 43 -5.78 -37.68 24.17
CA THR A 43 -5.87 -36.81 25.37
C THR A 43 -4.68 -35.93 25.80
N VAL A 44 -4.79 -34.63 25.49
CA VAL A 44 -4.81 -33.55 26.50
C VAL A 44 -5.88 -32.54 26.08
N ARG A 45 -6.95 -32.40 26.86
CA ARG A 45 -8.09 -31.53 26.56
C ARG A 45 -7.80 -30.11 27.06
N THR A 46 -6.94 -29.36 26.37
CA THR A 46 -6.88 -27.90 26.57
C THR A 46 -8.15 -27.28 26.00
N ARG A 47 -9.05 -26.78 26.86
CA ARG A 47 -10.18 -25.95 26.45
C ARG A 47 -9.64 -24.66 25.82
N ARG A 48 -9.47 -24.65 24.51
CA ARG A 48 -9.36 -23.41 23.74
C ARG A 48 -10.75 -22.79 23.73
N PHE A 49 -10.97 -21.78 24.56
CA PHE A 49 -12.15 -20.93 24.45
C PHE A 49 -12.05 -20.16 23.13
N TYR A 50 -12.72 -20.65 22.10
CA TYR A 50 -13.00 -19.87 20.90
C TYR A 50 -14.08 -18.86 21.26
N VAL A 51 -13.68 -17.62 21.53
CA VAL A 51 -14.60 -16.48 21.51
C VAL A 51 -15.02 -16.28 20.05
N THR A 52 -16.16 -16.83 19.67
CA THR A 52 -16.79 -16.61 18.36
C THR A 52 -17.49 -15.26 18.36
N SER A 53 -16.70 -14.18 18.43
CA SER A 53 -17.14 -12.85 18.05
C SER A 53 -17.00 -12.74 16.54
N ASN A 54 -18.11 -12.73 15.81
CA ASN A 54 -18.09 -12.53 14.36
C ASN A 54 -17.85 -11.04 14.09
N THR A 55 -16.60 -10.59 14.21
CA THR A 55 -16.14 -9.21 14.05
C THR A 55 -16.25 -8.72 12.62
N ALA A 56 -16.21 -9.64 11.65
CA ALA A 56 -16.32 -9.33 10.23
C ALA A 56 -17.59 -8.52 9.90
N PRO A 57 -18.81 -8.96 10.29
CA PRO A 57 -20.02 -8.14 10.18
C PRO A 57 -19.93 -6.76 10.85
N ALA A 58 -19.31 -6.66 12.03
CA ALA A 58 -19.21 -5.40 12.77
C ALA A 58 -18.32 -4.37 12.05
N VAL A 59 -17.15 -4.80 11.56
CA VAL A 59 -16.27 -3.95 10.74
C VAL A 59 -16.99 -3.52 9.47
N THR A 60 -17.62 -4.45 8.74
CA THR A 60 -18.33 -4.12 7.50
C THR A 60 -19.47 -3.12 7.75
N ALA A 61 -20.24 -3.28 8.83
CA ALA A 61 -21.30 -2.34 9.19
C ALA A 61 -20.76 -0.95 9.54
N ALA A 62 -19.67 -0.87 10.29
CA ALA A 62 -19.06 0.42 10.65
C ALA A 62 -18.57 1.18 9.41
N PHE A 63 -17.88 0.50 8.49
CA PHE A 63 -17.43 1.11 7.24
C PHE A 63 -18.58 1.45 6.29
N GLU A 64 -19.68 0.69 6.32
CA GLU A 64 -20.88 1.05 5.54
C GLU A 64 -21.54 2.32 6.07
N ASP A 65 -21.67 2.48 7.38
CA ASP A 65 -22.21 3.69 8.00
C ASP A 65 -21.38 4.93 7.64
N TRP A 66 -20.05 4.81 7.77
CA TRP A 66 -19.12 5.85 7.30
C TRP A 66 -19.28 6.16 5.82
N ARG A 67 -19.37 5.12 4.97
CA ARG A 67 -19.55 5.27 3.53
C ARG A 67 -20.81 6.06 3.20
N GLN A 68 -21.93 5.74 3.86
CA GLN A 68 -23.19 6.45 3.68
C GLN A 68 -23.11 7.90 4.16
N CYS A 69 -22.43 8.17 5.28
CA CYS A 69 -22.16 9.53 5.75
C CYS A 69 -21.44 10.35 4.67
N VAL A 70 -20.33 9.84 4.12
CA VAL A 70 -19.52 10.56 3.13
C VAL A 70 -20.32 10.80 1.85
N ILE A 71 -20.98 9.77 1.31
CA ILE A 71 -21.81 9.90 0.10
C ILE A 71 -22.90 10.96 0.30
N LYS A 72 -23.58 10.95 1.45
CA LYS A 72 -24.62 11.94 1.78
C LYS A 72 -24.07 13.36 1.82
N GLN A 73 -22.92 13.58 2.47
CA GLN A 73 -22.32 14.92 2.56
C GLN A 73 -21.81 15.43 1.20
N LEU A 74 -21.23 14.55 0.38
CA LEU A 74 -20.83 14.90 -0.99
C LEU A 74 -22.04 15.22 -1.87
N GLY A 75 -23.13 14.47 -1.75
CA GLY A 75 -24.37 14.73 -2.48
C GLY A 75 -24.95 16.13 -2.22
N LYS A 76 -24.86 16.62 -0.98
CA LYS A 76 -25.29 17.99 -0.61
C LYS A 76 -24.45 19.09 -1.24
N LYS A 77 -23.21 18.80 -1.64
CA LYS A 77 -22.22 19.78 -2.10
C LYS A 77 -21.77 19.53 -3.55
N LYS A 78 -22.50 18.71 -4.31
CA LYS A 78 -22.11 18.28 -5.67
C LYS A 78 -21.91 19.42 -6.67
N SER A 79 -22.54 20.57 -6.46
CA SER A 79 -22.43 21.76 -7.32
C SER A 79 -21.29 22.69 -6.92
N ASP A 80 -20.57 22.39 -5.83
CA ASP A 80 -19.47 23.23 -5.34
C ASP A 80 -18.20 23.01 -6.19
N PRO A 81 -17.73 24.02 -6.94
CA PRO A 81 -16.54 23.89 -7.78
C PRO A 81 -15.24 23.67 -6.98
N LYS A 82 -15.27 23.91 -5.66
CA LYS A 82 -14.15 23.69 -4.73
C LYS A 82 -14.41 22.51 -3.80
N LEU A 83 -15.30 21.58 -4.17
CA LEU A 83 -15.60 20.39 -3.37
C LEU A 83 -14.35 19.58 -3.01
N TRP A 84 -13.36 19.55 -3.91
CA TRP A 84 -12.08 18.85 -3.69
C TRP A 84 -11.33 19.37 -2.46
N ILE A 85 -11.38 20.68 -2.18
CA ILE A 85 -10.76 21.28 -0.99
C ILE A 85 -11.48 20.80 0.28
N LYS A 86 -12.81 20.70 0.20
CA LYS A 86 -13.69 20.36 1.32
C LYS A 86 -13.77 18.85 1.57
N PHE A 87 -13.33 18.03 0.64
CA PHE A 87 -13.38 16.57 0.74
C PHE A 87 -12.71 16.06 2.01
N GLY A 88 -11.53 16.59 2.36
CA GLY A 88 -10.82 16.22 3.58
C GLY A 88 -11.64 16.46 4.86
N ALA A 89 -12.28 17.63 4.97
CA ALA A 89 -13.12 17.96 6.11
C ALA A 89 -14.33 17.01 6.23
N ILE A 90 -14.96 16.65 5.09
CA ILE A 90 -16.07 15.70 5.06
C ILE A 90 -15.63 14.32 5.55
N VAL A 91 -14.48 13.84 5.09
CA VAL A 91 -13.91 12.56 5.55
C VAL A 91 -13.68 12.59 7.06
N VAL A 92 -13.02 13.63 7.57
CA VAL A 92 -12.72 13.77 9.01
C VAL A 92 -14.01 13.80 9.84
N GLU A 93 -15.01 14.58 9.42
CA GLU A 93 -16.32 14.65 10.09
C GLU A 93 -17.02 13.29 10.12
N CYS A 94 -17.08 12.57 8.99
CA CYS A 94 -17.70 11.25 8.92
C CYS A 94 -16.93 10.18 9.69
N THR A 95 -15.60 10.24 9.71
CA THR A 95 -14.78 9.33 10.53
C THR A 95 -15.05 9.57 12.02
N ALA A 96 -15.15 10.83 12.45
CA ALA A 96 -15.38 11.18 13.85
C ALA A 96 -16.82 10.90 14.33
N SER A 97 -17.81 11.01 13.44
CA SER A 97 -19.23 10.86 13.79
C SER A 97 -19.76 9.41 13.70
N THR A 98 -18.93 8.47 13.26
CA THR A 98 -19.29 7.05 13.12
C THR A 98 -18.43 6.17 14.02
N GLU A 99 -18.71 4.87 14.00
CA GLU A 99 -17.95 3.87 14.77
C GLU A 99 -16.47 3.77 14.33
N LEU A 100 -16.09 4.37 13.19
CA LEU A 100 -14.70 4.48 12.76
C LEU A 100 -13.85 5.36 13.68
N SER A 101 -14.47 6.22 14.49
CA SER A 101 -13.78 7.01 15.53
C SER A 101 -13.03 6.14 16.55
N ARG A 102 -13.37 4.85 16.65
CA ARG A 102 -12.69 3.86 17.50
C ARG A 102 -11.34 3.41 16.95
N ILE A 103 -11.09 3.59 15.66
CA ILE A 103 -9.84 3.18 15.01
C ILE A 103 -8.74 4.14 15.43
N VAL A 104 -7.71 3.62 16.08
CA VAL A 104 -6.52 4.40 16.44
C VAL A 104 -5.59 4.50 15.23
N ILE A 105 -5.56 5.69 14.62
CA ILE A 105 -4.65 6.01 13.51
C ILE A 105 -3.41 6.70 14.07
N THR A 106 -2.27 6.03 14.02
CA THR A 106 -1.00 6.56 14.54
C THR A 106 -0.34 7.50 13.53
N PRO A 107 0.02 8.74 13.91
CA PRO A 107 0.85 9.61 13.09
C PRO A 107 2.30 9.13 13.06
N ILE A 108 2.90 9.17 11.87
CA ILE A 108 4.30 8.84 11.61
C ILE A 108 4.91 10.05 10.91
N ARG A 109 5.76 10.78 11.62
CA ARG A 109 6.22 12.10 11.21
C ARG A 109 7.49 12.02 10.36
N ASN A 110 7.44 12.64 9.18
CA ASN A 110 8.58 13.08 8.39
C ASN A 110 8.89 14.56 8.69
N LYS A 111 9.89 15.13 8.04
CA LYS A 111 10.29 16.54 8.22
C LYS A 111 9.21 17.50 7.74
N ASP A 112 8.60 17.19 6.61
CA ASP A 112 7.65 18.03 5.88
C ASP A 112 6.21 17.52 5.95
N GLU A 113 6.00 16.24 6.24
CA GLU A 113 4.68 15.60 6.25
C GLU A 113 4.42 14.65 7.45
N ILE A 114 3.17 14.17 7.55
CA ILE A 114 2.78 13.13 8.51
C ILE A 114 2.07 12.00 7.77
N LYS A 115 2.74 10.85 7.70
CA LYS A 115 2.18 9.58 7.26
C LYS A 115 1.34 8.95 8.38
N ARG A 116 0.49 7.99 8.05
CA ARG A 116 -0.47 7.36 8.97
C ARG A 116 -0.34 5.84 8.95
N TYR A 117 -0.57 5.20 10.08
CA TYR A 117 -0.58 3.74 10.17
C TYR A 117 -1.48 3.25 11.29
N ILE A 118 -2.17 2.14 11.05
CA ILE A 118 -2.89 1.40 12.07
C ILE A 118 -2.02 0.20 12.46
N TYR A 119 -1.61 0.14 13.72
CA TYR A 119 -0.86 -0.99 14.23
C TYR A 119 -1.76 -2.22 14.41
N SER A 120 -1.20 -3.40 14.17
CA SER A 120 -1.87 -4.64 14.55
C SER A 120 -1.86 -4.80 16.06
N SER A 121 -2.95 -5.35 16.61
CA SER A 121 -2.95 -5.83 18.00
C SER A 121 -2.03 -7.03 18.21
N ASP A 122 -1.63 -7.72 17.14
CA ASP A 122 -0.65 -8.79 17.16
C ASP A 122 0.72 -8.26 16.73
N THR A 123 1.62 -8.11 17.70
CA THR A 123 2.97 -7.58 17.51
C THR A 123 3.99 -8.65 17.14
N THR A 124 3.55 -9.88 16.83
CA THR A 124 4.45 -10.98 16.45
C THR A 124 4.52 -11.21 14.94
N HIS A 125 3.51 -10.76 14.19
CA HIS A 125 3.44 -10.97 12.75
C HIS A 125 4.18 -9.88 11.98
N PRO A 126 5.24 -10.21 11.22
CA PRO A 126 5.95 -9.26 10.38
C PRO A 126 5.04 -8.50 9.42
N ALA A 127 5.49 -7.33 9.01
CA ALA A 127 4.83 -6.52 8.00
C ALA A 127 5.70 -6.36 6.74
N VAL A 128 5.05 -6.21 5.58
CA VAL A 128 5.69 -5.80 4.33
C VAL A 128 5.32 -4.35 4.03
N VAL A 129 6.31 -3.49 3.98
CA VAL A 129 6.17 -2.06 3.70
C VAL A 129 6.82 -1.74 2.36
N ILE A 130 6.06 -1.08 1.49
CA ILE A 130 6.53 -0.58 0.20
C ILE A 130 6.54 0.95 0.23
N THR A 131 7.65 1.57 -0.16
CA THR A 131 7.74 3.02 -0.40
C THR A 131 7.94 3.26 -1.90
N LEU A 132 7.03 3.99 -2.53
CA LEU A 132 7.10 4.41 -3.93
C LEU A 132 7.40 5.91 -3.96
N GLY A 133 8.54 6.28 -4.53
CA GLY A 133 9.11 7.61 -4.36
C GLY A 133 9.70 7.74 -2.96
N VAL A 134 10.95 7.31 -2.81
CA VAL A 134 11.62 7.27 -1.51
C VAL A 134 12.05 8.67 -1.07
N GLY A 135 12.50 9.48 -2.03
CA GLY A 135 13.01 10.81 -1.76
C GLY A 135 14.21 10.80 -0.79
N GLU A 136 14.46 11.96 -0.18
CA GLU A 136 15.58 12.14 0.75
C GLU A 136 15.18 12.05 2.24
N ASP A 137 13.89 11.85 2.54
CA ASP A 137 13.37 11.84 3.90
C ASP A 137 12.72 10.52 4.31
N ILE A 138 13.52 9.65 4.89
CA ILE A 138 13.15 8.28 5.29
C ILE A 138 12.88 8.13 6.80
N ILE A 139 12.53 9.22 7.49
CA ILE A 139 12.32 9.18 8.95
C ILE A 139 11.14 8.27 9.31
N ALA A 140 10.05 8.33 8.54
CA ALA A 140 8.88 7.49 8.71
C ALA A 140 9.22 6.01 8.58
N GLU A 141 9.99 5.64 7.55
CA GLU A 141 10.44 4.28 7.29
C GLU A 141 11.36 3.77 8.40
N LYS A 142 12.29 4.61 8.89
CA LYS A 142 13.15 4.28 10.04
C LYS A 142 12.34 4.05 11.31
N LEU A 143 11.32 4.87 11.56
CA LEU A 143 10.42 4.69 12.70
C LEU A 143 9.64 3.39 12.58
N LEU A 144 9.05 3.12 11.41
CA LEU A 144 8.35 1.88 11.12
C LEU A 144 9.25 0.64 11.32
N LYS A 145 10.50 0.69 10.84
CA LYS A 145 11.46 -0.41 11.05
C LYS A 145 11.74 -0.68 12.53
N LYS A 146 11.72 0.36 13.36
CA LYS A 146 11.93 0.24 14.81
C LYS A 146 10.69 -0.29 15.54
N THR A 147 9.49 0.04 15.08
CA THR A 147 8.23 -0.27 15.79
C THR A 147 7.52 -1.51 15.27
N LEU A 148 7.73 -1.90 14.02
CA LEU A 148 7.14 -3.09 13.44
C LEU A 148 7.84 -4.37 13.92
N PRO A 149 7.15 -5.52 13.92
CA PRO A 149 7.69 -6.77 14.43
C PRO A 149 8.98 -7.21 13.71
N LEU A 150 9.84 -7.92 14.43
CA LEU A 150 11.08 -8.48 13.87
C LEU A 150 10.76 -9.33 12.63
N GLY A 151 11.57 -9.18 11.58
CA GLY A 151 11.37 -9.85 10.29
C GLY A 151 10.48 -9.08 9.31
N SER A 152 9.99 -7.89 9.69
CA SER A 152 9.31 -6.99 8.76
C SER A 152 10.23 -6.59 7.62
N LYS A 153 9.69 -6.56 6.39
CA LYS A 153 10.44 -6.31 5.15
C LYS A 153 10.07 -4.94 4.61
N PHE A 154 11.08 -4.25 4.09
CA PHE A 154 10.95 -2.91 3.53
C PHE A 154 11.52 -2.91 2.11
N PHE A 155 10.76 -2.35 1.18
CA PHE A 155 11.13 -2.23 -0.22
C PHE A 155 10.86 -0.81 -0.70
N GLY A 156 11.86 -0.15 -1.25
CA GLY A 156 11.78 1.23 -1.73
C GLY A 156 12.03 1.27 -3.23
N ALA A 157 11.27 2.06 -3.97
CA ALA A 157 11.48 2.26 -5.39
C ALA A 157 11.54 3.76 -5.71
N ASP A 158 12.61 4.18 -6.37
CA ASP A 158 12.83 5.57 -6.78
C ASP A 158 13.80 5.61 -7.97
N PRO A 159 13.52 6.37 -9.04
CA PRO A 159 14.45 6.53 -10.15
C PRO A 159 15.72 7.32 -9.79
N VAL A 160 15.69 8.16 -8.74
CA VAL A 160 16.84 8.89 -8.24
C VAL A 160 17.61 8.00 -7.28
N TRP A 161 18.67 7.37 -7.76
CA TRP A 161 19.31 6.27 -7.02
C TRP A 161 20.51 6.70 -6.16
N GLU A 162 21.37 7.62 -6.62
CA GLU A 162 22.69 7.86 -5.99
C GLU A 162 22.60 8.12 -4.47
N LYS A 163 21.71 9.02 -4.05
CA LYS A 163 21.52 9.34 -2.64
C LYS A 163 20.44 8.50 -1.97
N ASN A 164 19.34 8.22 -2.68
CA ASN A 164 18.19 7.57 -2.07
C ASN A 164 18.46 6.09 -1.81
N ALA A 165 19.31 5.43 -2.62
CA ALA A 165 19.71 4.04 -2.38
C ALA A 165 20.48 3.89 -1.06
N ASP A 166 21.48 4.74 -0.81
CA ASP A 166 22.29 4.72 0.40
C ASP A 166 21.47 5.05 1.66
N LEU A 167 20.53 5.99 1.53
CA LEU A 167 19.58 6.29 2.59
C LEU A 167 18.69 5.08 2.87
N PHE A 168 18.04 4.53 1.85
CA PHE A 168 17.05 3.47 2.03
C PHE A 168 17.67 2.12 2.43
N ALA A 169 18.93 1.86 2.08
CA ALA A 169 19.67 0.66 2.51
C ALA A 169 19.71 0.49 4.04
N GLN A 170 19.57 1.59 4.80
CA GLN A 170 19.45 1.55 6.26
C GLN A 170 18.13 0.93 6.73
N VAL A 171 17.11 0.94 5.87
CA VAL A 171 15.77 0.44 6.15
C VAL A 171 15.54 -0.92 5.48
N GLY A 172 15.76 -1.02 4.17
CA GLY A 172 15.41 -2.20 3.39
C GLY A 172 16.05 -2.25 2.02
N LYS A 173 15.42 -2.98 1.11
CA LYS A 173 15.91 -3.17 -0.26
C LYS A 173 15.44 -2.03 -1.15
N PHE A 174 16.38 -1.38 -1.84
CA PHE A 174 16.10 -0.31 -2.79
C PHE A 174 16.07 -0.83 -4.23
N PHE A 175 15.20 -0.26 -5.06
CA PHE A 175 15.10 -0.52 -6.49
C PHE A 175 15.21 0.82 -7.25
N PRO A 176 16.22 0.98 -8.12
CA PRO A 176 16.47 2.22 -8.85
C PRO A 176 15.54 2.36 -10.07
N ILE A 177 14.23 2.33 -9.84
CA ILE A 177 13.20 2.37 -10.89
C ILE A 177 11.97 3.12 -10.41
N ALA A 178 11.33 3.86 -11.31
CA ALA A 178 10.02 4.43 -11.03
C ALA A 178 8.93 3.36 -11.17
N VAL A 179 7.88 3.47 -10.35
CA VAL A 179 6.75 2.54 -10.37
C VAL A 179 5.49 3.32 -10.70
N GLY A 180 4.78 2.87 -11.75
CA GLY A 180 3.60 3.53 -12.28
C GLY A 180 2.48 2.55 -12.64
N LYS A 181 1.52 3.05 -13.43
CA LYS A 181 0.42 2.25 -13.99
C LYS A 181 0.89 1.25 -15.04
N GLU A 182 1.83 1.69 -15.88
CA GLU A 182 2.27 0.97 -17.07
C GLU A 182 3.80 0.92 -17.13
N THR A 183 4.31 -0.13 -17.77
CA THR A 183 5.74 -0.28 -18.06
C THR A 183 6.09 0.50 -19.32
N GLY A 184 7.09 1.37 -19.27
CA GLY A 184 7.48 2.19 -20.40
C GLY A 184 8.35 3.38 -20.00
N TYR A 185 8.36 4.43 -20.82
CA TYR A 185 8.96 5.71 -20.47
C TYR A 185 7.86 6.74 -20.26
N ILE A 186 7.88 7.42 -19.11
CA ILE A 186 6.98 8.54 -18.82
C ILE A 186 7.78 9.78 -18.50
N ALA A 187 7.22 10.95 -18.81
CA ALA A 187 7.75 12.21 -18.31
C ALA A 187 7.45 12.32 -16.81
N ALA A 188 8.48 12.48 -16.00
CA ALA A 188 8.38 12.69 -14.55
C ALA A 188 9.28 13.86 -14.13
N ASP A 189 8.88 14.57 -13.07
CA ASP A 189 9.68 15.66 -12.52
C ASP A 189 10.69 15.09 -11.51
N ILE A 190 11.97 15.24 -11.81
CA ILE A 190 13.06 14.74 -10.97
C ILE A 190 13.75 15.90 -10.26
N LEU A 191 13.88 15.81 -8.94
CA LEU A 191 14.68 16.76 -8.17
C LEU A 191 16.18 16.55 -8.43
N THR A 192 16.78 17.42 -9.25
CA THR A 192 18.22 17.40 -9.55
C THR A 192 18.86 18.71 -9.07
N LYS A 193 19.84 18.62 -8.16
CA LYS A 193 20.53 19.81 -7.58
C LYS A 193 19.55 20.85 -6.99
N GLY A 194 18.49 20.38 -6.33
CA GLY A 194 17.50 21.25 -5.68
C GLY A 194 16.48 21.91 -6.63
N ARG A 195 16.45 21.53 -7.92
CA ARG A 195 15.41 21.97 -8.86
C ARG A 195 14.76 20.77 -9.53
N TYR A 196 13.44 20.80 -9.64
CA TYR A 196 12.69 19.82 -10.41
C TYR A 196 12.90 20.04 -11.91
N GLN A 197 13.27 18.98 -12.61
CA GLN A 197 13.43 18.98 -14.07
C GLN A 197 12.64 17.80 -14.64
N SER A 198 11.83 18.08 -15.66
CA SER A 198 11.10 17.03 -16.37
C SER A 198 12.10 16.16 -17.15
N SER A 199 12.04 14.85 -16.92
CA SER A 199 12.89 13.87 -17.58
C SER A 199 12.08 12.62 -17.95
N ASN A 200 12.49 11.92 -19.01
CA ASN A 200 11.89 10.64 -19.36
C ASN A 200 12.47 9.56 -18.45
N VAL A 201 11.61 9.03 -17.59
CA VAL A 201 11.96 7.99 -16.62
C VAL A 201 11.36 6.68 -17.07
N MET A 202 12.17 5.62 -17.02
CA MET A 202 11.67 4.26 -17.20
C MET A 202 10.81 3.88 -15.99
N THR A 203 9.55 3.55 -16.25
CA THR A 203 8.63 2.99 -15.26
C THR A 203 8.44 1.51 -15.48
N ILE A 204 8.23 0.80 -14.37
CA ILE A 204 7.63 -0.52 -14.36
C ILE A 204 6.23 -0.44 -13.77
N ASP A 205 5.30 -1.24 -14.29
CA ASP A 205 3.96 -1.30 -13.72
C ASP A 205 3.99 -1.89 -12.30
N LEU A 206 3.09 -1.39 -11.45
CA LEU A 206 3.04 -1.77 -10.04
C LEU A 206 2.81 -3.27 -9.82
N VAL A 207 2.05 -3.95 -10.68
CA VAL A 207 1.80 -5.39 -10.53
C VAL A 207 3.08 -6.18 -10.78
N THR A 208 3.81 -5.86 -11.85
CA THR A 208 5.10 -6.49 -12.17
C THR A 208 6.12 -6.19 -11.08
N PHE A 209 6.20 -4.94 -10.59
CA PHE A 209 7.08 -4.59 -9.47
C PHE A 209 6.81 -5.48 -8.25
N LEU A 210 5.54 -5.59 -7.83
CA LEU A 210 5.16 -6.36 -6.64
C LEU A 210 5.36 -7.87 -6.82
N THR A 211 5.06 -8.41 -8.00
CA THR A 211 5.07 -9.87 -8.22
C THR A 211 6.42 -10.42 -8.70
N LYS A 212 7.24 -9.62 -9.38
CA LYS A 212 8.50 -10.08 -9.98
C LYS A 212 9.74 -9.52 -9.28
N MET A 213 9.68 -8.32 -8.72
CA MET A 213 10.85 -7.69 -8.09
C MET A 213 10.82 -7.79 -6.57
N VAL A 214 9.69 -7.40 -5.96
CA VAL A 214 9.45 -7.54 -4.52
C VAL A 214 9.13 -9.00 -4.18
N ASN A 215 8.28 -9.63 -4.99
CA ASN A 215 7.81 -11.01 -4.83
C ASN A 215 7.10 -11.23 -3.48
N GLU A 216 6.21 -10.30 -3.12
CA GLU A 216 5.35 -10.39 -1.93
C GLU A 216 3.88 -10.21 -2.34
N SER A 217 3.02 -11.12 -1.89
CA SER A 217 1.59 -11.09 -2.22
C SER A 217 0.73 -10.46 -1.10
N MET A 218 1.32 -10.22 0.08
CA MET A 218 0.67 -9.63 1.24
C MET A 218 1.45 -8.37 1.61
N ILE A 219 0.85 -7.21 1.35
CA ILE A 219 1.46 -5.90 1.55
C ILE A 219 0.66 -5.18 2.62
N ASP A 220 1.33 -4.84 3.72
CA ASP A 220 0.69 -4.24 4.87
C ASP A 220 0.52 -2.74 4.71
N LEU A 221 1.49 -2.09 4.09
CA LEU A 221 1.53 -0.65 3.89
C LEU A 221 2.21 -0.29 2.58
N ILE A 222 1.58 0.57 1.79
CA ILE A 222 2.23 1.32 0.71
C ILE A 222 2.29 2.80 1.11
N LEU A 223 3.48 3.39 1.01
CA LEU A 223 3.72 4.83 1.11
C LEU A 223 3.96 5.34 -0.31
N MET A 224 3.14 6.26 -0.79
CA MET A 224 3.20 6.77 -2.17
C MET A 224 3.41 8.28 -2.18
N ASP A 225 4.53 8.66 -2.79
CA ASP A 225 4.97 10.01 -3.08
C ASP A 225 5.75 9.98 -4.41
N ASN A 226 5.06 9.60 -5.47
CA ASN A 226 5.62 9.27 -6.78
C ASN A 226 5.23 10.30 -7.85
N GLU A 227 5.15 11.56 -7.41
CA GLU A 227 5.13 12.78 -8.23
C GLU A 227 4.08 12.74 -9.37
N GLY A 228 2.88 12.24 -9.07
CA GLY A 228 1.70 12.28 -9.95
C GLY A 228 1.14 10.90 -10.35
N ALA A 229 1.91 9.83 -10.18
CA ALA A 229 1.45 8.45 -10.48
C ALA A 229 0.36 7.94 -9.52
N GLU A 230 0.11 8.66 -8.42
CA GLU A 230 -0.84 8.26 -7.37
C GLU A 230 -2.28 8.18 -7.92
N TYR A 231 -2.64 9.05 -8.86
CA TYR A 231 -3.97 9.08 -9.48
C TYR A 231 -4.32 7.73 -10.10
N ASP A 232 -3.44 7.20 -10.95
CA ASP A 232 -3.65 5.91 -11.60
C ASP A 232 -3.49 4.73 -10.63
N ILE A 233 -2.47 4.77 -9.78
CA ILE A 233 -2.18 3.66 -8.86
C ILE A 233 -3.31 3.46 -7.85
N VAL A 234 -3.85 4.55 -7.29
CA VAL A 234 -4.99 4.44 -6.36
C VAL A 234 -6.19 3.87 -7.08
N GLN A 235 -6.50 4.31 -8.30
CA GLN A 235 -7.62 3.76 -9.08
C GLN A 235 -7.46 2.25 -9.35
N LEU A 236 -6.27 1.82 -9.79
CA LEU A 236 -5.95 0.39 -10.02
C LEU A 236 -6.17 -0.47 -8.76
N LEU A 237 -5.78 0.08 -7.61
CA LEU A 237 -5.82 -0.62 -6.32
C LEU A 237 -7.24 -0.68 -5.74
N THR A 238 -7.95 0.44 -5.73
CA THR A 238 -9.22 0.57 -5.02
C THR A 238 -10.43 0.16 -5.86
N VAL A 239 -10.42 0.43 -7.18
CA VAL A 239 -11.57 0.24 -8.06
C VAL A 239 -11.43 -1.01 -8.92
N ASP A 240 -10.34 -1.14 -9.67
CA ASP A 240 -10.26 -2.05 -10.83
C ASP A 240 -10.03 -3.54 -10.47
N LYS A 241 -9.84 -3.85 -9.18
CA LYS A 241 -9.58 -5.21 -8.66
C LYS A 241 -8.42 -5.93 -9.34
N VAL A 242 -7.48 -5.19 -9.95
CA VAL A 242 -6.33 -5.78 -10.66
C VAL A 242 -5.53 -6.67 -9.70
N PHE A 243 -5.29 -6.18 -8.49
CA PHE A 243 -4.54 -6.89 -7.44
C PHE A 243 -5.17 -8.24 -7.06
N ASP A 244 -6.52 -8.33 -7.05
CA ASP A 244 -7.23 -9.58 -6.72
C ASP A 244 -6.93 -10.65 -7.78
N LYS A 245 -6.86 -10.27 -9.06
CA LYS A 245 -6.53 -11.18 -10.17
C LYS A 245 -5.10 -11.73 -10.08
N HIS A 246 -4.21 -11.01 -9.42
CA HIS A 246 -2.81 -11.41 -9.21
C HIS A 246 -2.54 -11.97 -7.81
N GLY A 247 -3.59 -12.19 -6.99
CA GLY A 247 -3.44 -12.72 -5.64
C GLY A 247 -2.73 -11.77 -4.66
N ILE A 248 -2.68 -10.48 -4.98
CA ILE A 248 -2.03 -9.44 -4.17
C ILE A 248 -3.06 -8.81 -3.23
N VAL A 249 -2.71 -8.69 -1.96
CA VAL A 249 -3.53 -8.02 -0.95
C VAL A 249 -2.74 -6.84 -0.39
N VAL A 250 -3.30 -5.63 -0.51
CA VAL A 250 -2.77 -4.42 0.14
C VAL A 250 -3.72 -4.02 1.27
N CYS A 251 -3.20 -3.73 2.46
CA CYS A 251 -4.04 -3.36 3.62
C CYS A 251 -4.17 -1.87 3.87
N GLN A 252 -3.07 -1.13 3.79
CA GLN A 252 -3.04 0.29 4.13
C GLN A 252 -2.25 1.03 3.06
N VAL A 253 -2.69 2.25 2.73
CA VAL A 253 -2.02 3.09 1.74
C VAL A 253 -1.99 4.52 2.25
N ASN A 254 -0.82 5.15 2.26
CA ASN A 254 -0.69 6.61 2.31
C ASN A 254 -0.39 7.10 0.90
N ALA A 255 -1.17 8.05 0.41
CA ALA A 255 -0.98 8.66 -0.89
C ALA A 255 -0.87 10.17 -0.78
N GLU A 256 0.19 10.74 -1.35
CA GLU A 256 0.32 12.17 -1.61
C GLU A 256 -0.14 12.48 -3.03
N PHE A 257 -1.35 13.01 -3.17
CA PHE A 257 -1.81 13.51 -4.46
C PHE A 257 -1.23 14.90 -4.70
N HIS A 258 -0.33 14.95 -5.67
CA HIS A 258 0.22 16.17 -6.21
C HIS A 258 -0.86 17.04 -6.88
N PRO A 259 -0.65 18.38 -6.95
CA PRO A 259 -1.50 19.26 -7.72
C PRO A 259 -1.64 18.74 -9.16
N PRO A 260 -2.84 18.76 -9.75
CA PRO A 260 -3.07 18.22 -11.07
C PRO A 260 -2.11 18.82 -12.11
N ARG A 261 -1.46 17.95 -12.89
CA ARG A 261 -0.59 18.30 -14.01
C ARG A 261 -0.97 17.49 -15.25
N ASN A 262 -0.43 17.83 -16.42
CA ASN A 262 -0.53 17.00 -17.62
C ASN A 262 -1.96 16.57 -18.01
N GLY A 263 -2.92 17.51 -17.93
CA GLY A 263 -4.33 17.26 -18.28
C GLY A 263 -5.19 16.70 -17.14
N GLN A 264 -4.60 16.39 -15.97
CA GLN A 264 -5.35 16.09 -14.76
C GLN A 264 -6.08 17.33 -14.23
N SER A 265 -7.12 17.10 -13.46
CA SER A 265 -7.88 18.11 -12.75
C SER A 265 -8.21 17.69 -11.32
N TYR A 266 -8.59 18.64 -10.49
CA TYR A 266 -9.14 18.33 -9.16
C TYR A 266 -10.48 17.58 -9.23
N ILE A 267 -11.14 17.57 -10.39
CA ILE A 267 -12.32 16.73 -10.65
C ILE A 267 -11.90 15.26 -10.75
N ASP A 268 -10.75 14.96 -11.35
CA ASP A 268 -10.23 13.59 -11.44
C ASP A 268 -9.92 13.04 -10.05
N TYR A 269 -9.29 13.85 -9.18
CA TYR A 269 -9.10 13.51 -7.77
C TYR A 269 -10.43 13.15 -7.09
N LEU A 270 -11.43 14.02 -7.20
CA LEU A 270 -12.76 13.77 -6.62
C LEU A 270 -13.41 12.51 -7.19
N LYS A 271 -13.26 12.27 -8.49
CA LYS A 271 -13.80 11.09 -9.17
C LYS A 271 -13.15 9.82 -8.62
N ILE A 272 -11.82 9.77 -8.51
CA ILE A 272 -11.08 8.63 -7.93
C ILE A 272 -11.54 8.37 -6.50
N MET A 273 -11.69 9.42 -5.69
CA MET A 273 -12.16 9.30 -4.30
C MET A 273 -13.60 8.77 -4.23
N LEU A 274 -14.51 9.31 -5.04
CA LEU A 274 -15.90 8.86 -5.12
C LEU A 274 -16.01 7.41 -5.59
N ASP A 275 -15.27 7.04 -6.63
CA ASP A 275 -15.27 5.69 -7.19
C ASP A 275 -14.68 4.69 -6.19
N THR A 276 -13.62 5.08 -5.47
CA THR A 276 -13.05 4.31 -4.34
C THR A 276 -14.10 4.04 -3.26
N ILE A 277 -14.81 5.09 -2.82
CA ILE A 277 -15.84 5.00 -1.78
C ILE A 277 -16.98 4.09 -2.26
N LYS A 278 -17.47 4.28 -3.49
CA LYS A 278 -18.56 3.47 -4.07
C LYS A 278 -18.16 2.01 -4.25
N ALA A 279 -16.93 1.73 -4.68
CA ALA A 279 -16.43 0.37 -4.85
C ALA A 279 -16.44 -0.44 -3.55
N GLY A 280 -16.40 0.23 -2.39
CA GLY A 280 -16.64 -0.41 -1.09
C GLY A 280 -15.51 -1.35 -0.65
N ARG A 281 -14.30 -1.19 -1.20
CA ARG A 281 -13.14 -2.05 -0.92
C ARG A 281 -12.15 -1.38 0.03
N PHE A 282 -11.85 -0.12 -0.28
CA PHE A 282 -10.99 0.76 0.49
C PHE A 282 -11.77 1.97 0.96
N ALA A 283 -11.41 2.50 2.13
CA ALA A 283 -11.94 3.76 2.63
C ALA A 283 -10.79 4.73 2.91
N PRO A 284 -10.76 5.92 2.30
CA PRO A 284 -9.90 7.02 2.73
C PRO A 284 -10.42 7.58 4.06
N ILE A 285 -10.05 6.95 5.19
CA ILE A 285 -10.59 7.30 6.51
C ILE A 285 -9.94 8.54 7.15
N PHE A 286 -8.86 9.03 6.53
CA PHE A 286 -8.24 10.30 6.89
C PHE A 286 -7.73 10.98 5.63
N VAL A 287 -8.07 12.25 5.45
CA VAL A 287 -7.61 13.07 4.32
C VAL A 287 -7.27 14.46 4.83
N LEU A 288 -6.09 14.94 4.47
CA LEU A 288 -5.62 16.28 4.78
C LEU A 288 -5.33 17.05 3.50
N ASN A 289 -5.84 18.27 3.44
CA ASN A 289 -5.49 19.22 2.41
C ASN A 289 -4.35 20.12 2.93
N GLU A 290 -3.19 20.04 2.28
CA GLU A 290 -2.03 20.85 2.62
C GLU A 290 -1.88 22.00 1.64
N LYS A 291 -1.79 23.22 2.20
CA LYS A 291 -1.57 24.47 1.46
C LYS A 291 -2.58 24.73 0.33
N ASN A 292 -3.76 24.12 0.38
CA ASN A 292 -4.77 24.16 -0.68
C ASN A 292 -4.27 23.61 -2.02
N THR A 293 -3.33 22.66 -2.03
CA THR A 293 -2.71 22.16 -3.27
C THR A 293 -2.41 20.67 -3.22
N TRP A 294 -1.78 20.17 -2.15
CA TRP A 294 -1.53 18.73 -1.97
C TRP A 294 -2.66 18.08 -1.17
N GLN A 295 -3.04 16.86 -1.54
CA GLN A 295 -3.99 16.06 -0.75
C GLN A 295 -3.29 14.81 -0.26
N ARG A 296 -3.21 14.65 1.07
CA ARG A 296 -2.69 13.42 1.68
C ARG A 296 -3.86 12.57 2.13
N ALA A 297 -3.93 11.33 1.64
CA ALA A 297 -5.02 10.42 1.96
C ALA A 297 -4.49 9.10 2.53
N PHE A 298 -5.13 8.63 3.60
CA PHE A 298 -4.84 7.36 4.23
C PHE A 298 -6.01 6.39 4.02
N PHE A 299 -5.75 5.34 3.24
CA PHE A 299 -6.73 4.34 2.84
C PHE A 299 -6.55 3.05 3.62
N VAL A 300 -7.68 2.40 3.90
CA VAL A 300 -7.71 1.08 4.57
C VAL A 300 -8.57 0.10 3.80
N ASN A 301 -8.05 -1.10 3.54
CA ASN A 301 -8.76 -2.21 2.93
C ASN A 301 -9.63 -2.94 3.95
N TYR A 302 -10.90 -2.53 4.05
CA TYR A 302 -11.86 -3.18 4.96
C TYR A 302 -12.62 -4.33 4.29
N SER A 303 -12.48 -4.54 2.98
CA SER A 303 -13.08 -5.70 2.30
C SER A 303 -12.27 -6.99 2.49
N SER A 304 -10.94 -6.88 2.56
CA SER A 304 -10.06 -8.04 2.73
C SER A 304 -10.18 -8.62 4.15
N HIS A 305 -10.52 -9.91 4.24
CA HIS A 305 -10.53 -10.63 5.52
C HIS A 305 -9.15 -10.62 6.20
N ARG A 306 -8.05 -10.71 5.43
CA ARG A 306 -6.69 -10.68 5.98
C ARG A 306 -6.39 -9.32 6.62
N CYS A 307 -6.74 -8.24 5.94
CA CYS A 307 -6.51 -6.88 6.44
C CYS A 307 -7.37 -6.55 7.65
N ARG A 308 -8.66 -6.91 7.61
CA ARG A 308 -9.56 -6.73 8.75
C ARG A 308 -9.06 -7.46 9.99
N ARG A 309 -8.72 -8.74 9.86
CA ARG A 309 -8.25 -9.55 10.98
C ARG A 309 -6.97 -8.98 11.60
N LYS A 310 -6.03 -8.52 10.77
CA LYS A 310 -4.74 -7.98 11.24
C LYS A 310 -4.89 -6.59 11.86
N TYR A 311 -5.71 -5.70 11.27
CA TYR A 311 -5.68 -4.28 11.60
C TYR A 311 -6.96 -3.69 12.18
N LEU A 312 -8.13 -4.31 12.00
CA LEU A 312 -9.42 -3.67 12.30
C LEU A 312 -10.25 -4.38 13.35
N ASP A 313 -10.32 -5.71 13.30
CA ASP A 313 -11.26 -6.50 14.11
C ASP A 313 -11.21 -6.17 15.61
N HIS A 314 -10.02 -5.91 16.14
CA HIS A 314 -9.80 -5.65 17.55
C HIS A 314 -10.48 -4.37 18.06
N PHE A 315 -10.72 -3.37 17.21
CA PHE A 315 -11.47 -2.15 17.57
C PHE A 315 -12.98 -2.39 17.72
N PHE A 316 -13.50 -3.48 17.14
CA PHE A 316 -14.94 -3.77 17.06
C PHE A 316 -15.34 -5.05 17.78
N ARG A 317 -14.43 -5.68 18.55
CA ARG A 317 -14.78 -6.79 19.43
C ARG A 317 -15.63 -6.26 20.58
N LYS A 318 -16.84 -6.79 20.74
CA LYS A 318 -17.60 -6.63 21.99
C LYS A 318 -16.81 -7.33 23.10
N THR A 319 -16.35 -6.59 24.11
CA THR A 319 -15.92 -7.18 25.37
C THR A 319 -17.16 -7.79 26.03
N SER A 320 -17.19 -9.11 26.15
CA SER A 320 -18.15 -9.76 27.04
C SER A 320 -17.76 -9.38 28.47
N ASN A 321 -18.47 -8.42 29.07
CA ASN A 321 -18.42 -8.21 30.51
C ASN A 321 -18.94 -9.47 31.20
N THR A 322 -18.04 -10.36 31.59
CA THR A 322 -18.29 -11.32 32.67
C THR A 322 -17.52 -10.87 33.91
N SER A 323 -17.86 -9.69 34.44
CA SER A 323 -17.76 -9.45 35.87
C SER A 323 -18.96 -10.16 36.52
N ARG A 324 -18.77 -11.45 36.81
CA ARG A 324 -19.64 -12.16 37.76
C ARG A 324 -19.55 -11.44 39.10
N TYR A 325 -20.71 -11.08 39.61
CA TYR A 325 -21.01 -10.98 41.03
C TYR A 325 -20.10 -11.88 41.86
N TYR A 326 -19.25 -11.26 42.69
CA TYR A 326 -18.89 -11.87 43.97
C TYR A 326 -19.81 -11.22 45.00
N SER A 327 -20.87 -11.98 45.31
CA SER A 327 -21.62 -11.91 46.56
C SER A 327 -20.76 -12.38 47.72
#